data_AF-A0A929ASQ4-F1
#
_entry.id   AF-A0A929ASQ4-F1
#
_cell.length_a   1.000
_cell.length_b   1.000
_cell.length_c   1.000
_cell.angle_alpha   90.00
_cell.angle_beta   90.00
_cell.angle_gamma   90.00
#
_symmetry.space_group_name_H-M   'P 1'
#
loop_
_entity.id
_entity.type
_entity.pdbx_description
1 polymer ?
#
loop_
_entity_poly.entity_id
_entity_poly.type
_entity_poly.pdbx_seq_one_letter_code
_entity_poly.pdbx_strand_id
1 'polypeptide(L)'
;MKLQDFLNSDQKYTVDAIATDKELATQVQIRLISLNLLDPPADGAFGPISAAALKRFQALTQSNEAEYLGAITAKKLIETKVEELPTPELNLGKDLASLIVKYMQSKSYEIFQGIRQYNIVYVEGMNADGTLNSDAPNYFNDRRMVIQILDGVPAIIGNWEATTEPGNRYTQRPMNAAGAARIKFGQYKAWRVGPHGSDRHEALVQTGGTVTVHRDFNKDYQRTGDKLDTGYFGINQHWGYDLPYNNVYYASAGCLVGRTREGHRQFMKLIKQDRRYEMSNNYVFYATIVPGDELNKTQGSSVSLQLVQEGSSGPVIEQLQKRLKEKGFNPGAIDGVFGLGTKEAVRSFQKANGLEADGVVGQKTWKALGLS
;
A
#
# COMPACT_ATOMS: atom_id res chain seq x y z
N MET A 1 -43.74 -1.05 7.78
CA MET A 1 -43.85 -1.59 6.41
C MET A 1 -42.85 -2.72 6.24
N LYS A 2 -43.19 -3.82 5.58
CA LYS A 2 -42.20 -4.88 5.29
C LYS A 2 -41.53 -4.63 3.94
N LEU A 3 -40.27 -5.04 3.82
CA LEU A 3 -39.53 -4.91 2.56
C LEU A 3 -40.22 -5.68 1.41
N GLN A 4 -40.87 -6.80 1.74
CA GLN A 4 -41.63 -7.62 0.78
C GLN A 4 -42.87 -6.89 0.22
N ASP A 5 -43.44 -5.93 0.95
CA ASP A 5 -44.67 -5.24 0.56
C ASP A 5 -44.46 -4.38 -0.70
N PHE A 6 -43.21 -3.97 -0.97
CA PHE A 6 -42.86 -3.22 -2.17
C PHE A 6 -42.99 -4.04 -3.47
N LEU A 7 -42.88 -5.38 -3.42
CA LEU A 7 -42.79 -6.20 -4.63
C LEU A 7 -44.04 -6.18 -5.50
N ASN A 8 -45.20 -5.92 -4.90
CA ASN A 8 -46.50 -5.88 -5.57
C ASN A 8 -47.14 -4.49 -5.45
N SER A 9 -46.33 -3.43 -5.32
CA SER A 9 -46.82 -2.07 -5.10
C SER A 9 -46.04 -1.03 -5.92
N ASP A 10 -46.69 0.10 -6.20
CA ASP A 10 -46.05 1.28 -6.78
C ASP A 10 -45.48 2.24 -5.71
N GLN A 11 -45.39 1.78 -4.45
CA GLN A 11 -44.88 2.61 -3.36
C GLN A 11 -43.40 2.92 -3.55
N LYS A 12 -43.02 4.15 -3.19
CA LYS A 12 -41.65 4.66 -3.25
C LYS A 12 -41.34 5.37 -1.95
N TYR A 13 -40.34 4.89 -1.23
CA TYR A 13 -39.90 5.49 0.02
C TYR A 13 -38.58 6.20 -0.19
N THR A 14 -38.55 7.51 0.06
CA THR A 14 -37.27 8.25 0.15
C THR A 14 -36.45 7.75 1.35
N VAL A 15 -35.18 8.14 1.42
CA VAL A 15 -34.34 7.86 2.60
C VAL A 15 -34.99 8.33 3.90
N ASP A 16 -35.60 9.52 3.90
CA ASP A 16 -36.30 10.05 5.07
C ASP A 16 -37.52 9.21 5.45
N ALA A 17 -38.29 8.75 4.46
CA ALA A 17 -39.43 7.87 4.71
C ALA A 17 -38.98 6.53 5.32
N ILE A 18 -37.89 5.94 4.83
CA ILE A 18 -37.29 4.74 5.42
C ILE A 18 -36.86 5.02 6.88
N ALA A 19 -36.23 6.17 7.15
CA ALA A 19 -35.77 6.55 8.48
C ALA A 19 -36.91 6.71 9.51
N THR A 20 -38.12 7.05 9.07
CA THR A 20 -39.31 7.10 9.93
C THR A 20 -39.95 5.74 10.21
N ASP A 21 -39.61 4.70 9.44
CA ASP A 21 -40.11 3.34 9.61
C ASP A 21 -39.00 2.42 10.12
N LYS A 22 -38.92 2.30 11.45
CA LYS A 22 -37.87 1.52 12.12
C LYS A 22 -37.82 0.06 11.65
N GLU A 23 -38.97 -0.56 11.38
CA GLU A 23 -39.04 -1.96 10.95
C GLU A 23 -38.48 -2.13 9.54
N LEU A 24 -38.86 -1.24 8.62
CA LEU A 24 -38.33 -1.22 7.25
C LEU A 24 -36.83 -0.90 7.24
N ALA A 25 -36.42 0.12 7.98
CA ALA A 25 -35.02 0.51 8.13
C ALA A 25 -34.15 -0.67 8.59
N THR A 26 -34.60 -1.38 9.62
CA THR A 26 -33.89 -2.57 10.15
C THR A 26 -33.77 -3.66 9.09
N GLN A 27 -34.86 -3.95 8.35
CA GLN A 27 -34.83 -4.96 7.27
C GLN A 27 -33.84 -4.58 6.17
N VAL A 28 -33.82 -3.33 5.72
CA VAL A 28 -32.87 -2.84 4.71
C VAL A 28 -31.43 -2.95 5.22
N GLN A 29 -31.17 -2.52 6.46
CA GLN A 29 -29.84 -2.64 7.08
C GLN A 29 -29.38 -4.10 7.16
N ILE A 30 -30.26 -5.04 7.57
CA ILE A 30 -29.93 -6.48 7.61
C ILE A 30 -29.47 -6.96 6.22
N ARG A 31 -30.18 -6.59 5.16
CA ARG A 31 -29.80 -6.98 3.79
C ARG A 31 -28.46 -6.37 3.39
N LEU A 32 -28.25 -5.08 3.61
CA LEU A 32 -26.98 -4.40 3.29
C LEU A 32 -25.79 -4.95 4.09
N ILE A 33 -26.00 -5.33 5.35
CA ILE A 33 -24.97 -5.99 6.19
C ILE A 33 -24.62 -7.35 5.61
N SER A 34 -25.62 -8.16 5.25
CA SER A 34 -25.40 -9.49 4.64
C SER A 34 -24.68 -9.44 3.29
N LEU A 35 -24.80 -8.30 2.60
CA LEU A 35 -24.14 -8.01 1.32
C LEU A 35 -22.76 -7.36 1.48
N ASN A 36 -22.25 -7.22 2.70
CA ASN A 36 -21.00 -6.54 3.00
C ASN A 36 -20.92 -5.06 2.59
N LEU A 37 -22.07 -4.39 2.47
CA LEU A 37 -22.18 -2.97 2.11
C LEU A 37 -22.45 -2.04 3.30
N LEU A 38 -22.75 -2.60 4.48
CA LEU A 38 -22.96 -1.86 5.73
C LEU A 38 -22.36 -2.63 6.92
N ASP A 39 -21.79 -1.94 7.90
CA ASP A 39 -21.34 -2.54 9.16
C ASP A 39 -22.54 -2.81 10.11
N PRO A 40 -22.54 -3.92 10.87
CA PRO A 40 -23.53 -4.13 11.92
C PRO A 40 -23.40 -3.09 13.05
N PRO A 41 -24.47 -2.86 13.85
CA PRO A 41 -25.74 -3.59 13.87
C PRO A 41 -26.80 -3.03 12.91
N ALA A 42 -27.84 -3.82 12.65
CA ALA A 42 -29.10 -3.32 12.12
C ALA A 42 -29.98 -2.86 13.28
N ASP A 43 -29.95 -1.57 13.60
CA ASP A 43 -30.62 -0.95 14.75
C ASP A 43 -31.91 -0.18 14.38
N GLY A 44 -32.20 -0.07 13.09
CA GLY A 44 -33.29 0.71 12.52
C GLY A 44 -33.02 2.22 12.46
N ALA A 45 -31.83 2.69 12.86
CA ALA A 45 -31.43 4.08 12.72
C ALA A 45 -30.88 4.33 11.31
N PHE A 46 -31.77 4.72 10.39
CA PHE A 46 -31.42 4.89 8.98
C PHE A 46 -30.79 6.27 8.68
N GLY A 47 -29.55 6.44 9.14
CA GLY A 47 -28.78 7.67 8.93
C GLY A 47 -27.99 7.72 7.60
N PRO A 48 -27.09 8.71 7.45
CA PRO A 48 -26.29 8.89 6.23
C PRO A 48 -25.48 7.67 5.80
N ILE A 49 -25.00 6.86 6.76
CA ILE A 49 -24.22 5.64 6.47
C ILE A 49 -25.11 4.56 5.83
N SER A 50 -26.31 4.31 6.38
CA SER A 50 -27.26 3.37 5.80
C SER A 50 -27.78 3.85 4.44
N ALA A 51 -28.02 5.16 4.30
CA ALA A 51 -28.41 5.78 3.04
C ALA A 51 -27.32 5.62 1.96
N ALA A 52 -26.06 5.86 2.30
CA ALA A 52 -24.93 5.67 1.39
C ALA A 52 -24.78 4.19 0.99
N ALA A 53 -24.94 3.26 1.93
CA ALA A 53 -24.91 1.83 1.65
C ALA A 53 -26.05 1.38 0.72
N LEU A 54 -27.26 1.91 0.90
CA LEU A 54 -28.40 1.64 0.02
C LEU A 54 -28.14 2.20 -1.39
N LYS A 55 -27.71 3.46 -1.50
CA LYS A 55 -27.38 4.08 -2.79
C LYS A 55 -26.28 3.32 -3.52
N ARG A 56 -25.27 2.85 -2.77
CA ARG A 56 -24.20 1.98 -3.28
C ARG A 56 -24.75 0.67 -3.81
N PHE A 57 -25.61 -0.02 -3.06
CA PHE A 57 -26.26 -1.24 -3.52
C PHE A 57 -27.04 -1.03 -4.83
N GLN A 58 -27.80 0.06 -4.91
CA GLN A 58 -28.58 0.43 -6.09
C GLN A 58 -27.69 0.70 -7.32
N ALA A 59 -26.55 1.36 -7.13
CA ALA A 59 -25.57 1.59 -8.18
C ALA A 59 -24.93 0.27 -8.67
N LEU A 60 -24.45 -0.57 -7.74
CA LEU A 60 -23.82 -1.85 -8.07
C LEU A 60 -24.77 -2.80 -8.79
N THR A 61 -26.04 -2.80 -8.41
CA THR A 61 -27.04 -3.69 -9.01
C THR A 61 -27.80 -3.05 -10.16
N GLN A 62 -27.51 -1.80 -10.53
CA GLN A 62 -28.21 -1.05 -11.58
C GLN A 62 -29.74 -1.07 -11.36
N SER A 63 -30.22 -0.72 -10.15
CA SER A 63 -31.66 -0.70 -9.86
C SER A 63 -32.39 0.47 -10.53
N ASN A 64 -31.67 1.53 -10.91
CA ASN A 64 -32.22 2.78 -11.46
C ASN A 64 -33.23 3.49 -10.53
N GLU A 65 -33.12 3.28 -9.22
CA GLU A 65 -33.97 3.91 -8.19
C GLU A 65 -33.12 4.68 -7.16
N ALA A 66 -32.09 5.42 -7.58
CA ALA A 66 -31.07 5.99 -6.69
C ALA A 66 -31.56 6.93 -5.56
N GLU A 67 -32.79 7.45 -5.67
CA GLU A 67 -33.36 8.45 -4.75
C GLU A 67 -34.48 7.86 -3.86
N TYR A 68 -34.87 6.59 -4.06
CA TYR A 68 -35.92 5.94 -3.29
C TYR A 68 -35.79 4.41 -3.26
N LEU A 69 -36.37 3.76 -2.24
CA LEU A 69 -36.64 2.33 -2.24
C LEU A 69 -37.99 2.08 -2.92
N GLY A 70 -37.97 1.39 -4.06
CA GLY A 70 -39.15 0.92 -4.78
C GLY A 70 -39.11 -0.60 -5.01
N ALA A 71 -40.04 -1.11 -5.82
CA ALA A 71 -40.19 -2.53 -6.09
C ALA A 71 -38.91 -3.18 -6.65
N ILE A 72 -38.16 -2.47 -7.50
CA ILE A 72 -36.95 -3.00 -8.14
C ILE A 72 -35.83 -3.18 -7.13
N THR A 73 -35.54 -2.14 -6.33
CA THR A 73 -34.51 -2.19 -5.29
C THR A 73 -34.90 -3.19 -4.20
N ALA A 74 -36.16 -3.23 -3.78
CA ALA A 74 -36.64 -4.19 -2.78
C ALA A 74 -36.42 -5.64 -3.25
N LYS A 75 -36.82 -5.96 -4.50
CA LYS A 75 -36.58 -7.27 -5.10
C LYS A 75 -35.09 -7.64 -5.10
N LYS A 76 -34.25 -6.74 -5.57
CA LYS A 76 -32.79 -6.97 -5.61
C LYS A 76 -32.22 -7.14 -4.20
N LEU A 77 -32.61 -6.33 -3.22
CA LEU A 77 -32.14 -6.48 -1.83
C LEU A 77 -32.47 -7.87 -1.27
N ILE A 78 -33.64 -8.43 -1.61
CA ILE A 78 -34.09 -9.74 -1.17
C ILE A 78 -33.31 -10.87 -1.87
N GLU A 79 -33.12 -10.76 -3.18
CA GLU A 79 -32.65 -11.87 -4.03
C GLU A 79 -31.13 -11.91 -4.21
N THR A 80 -30.45 -10.76 -4.25
CA THR A 80 -29.01 -10.68 -4.54
C THR A 80 -28.18 -11.38 -3.46
N LYS A 81 -27.20 -12.16 -3.90
CA LYS A 81 -26.16 -12.74 -3.04
C LYS A 81 -24.88 -11.91 -3.12
N VAL A 82 -24.04 -11.99 -2.09
CA VAL A 82 -22.81 -11.18 -2.01
C VAL A 82 -21.83 -11.52 -3.13
N GLU A 83 -21.80 -12.77 -3.60
CA GLU A 83 -20.94 -13.24 -4.69
C GLU A 83 -21.39 -12.73 -6.08
N GLU A 84 -22.64 -12.26 -6.19
CA GLU A 84 -23.20 -11.70 -7.42
C GLU A 84 -22.98 -10.19 -7.53
N LEU A 85 -22.53 -9.53 -6.45
CA LEU A 85 -22.22 -8.10 -6.50
C LEU A 85 -20.95 -7.84 -7.32
N PRO A 86 -21.00 -6.91 -8.29
CA PRO A 86 -19.81 -6.55 -9.04
C PRO A 86 -18.78 -5.90 -8.12
N THR A 87 -17.51 -6.20 -8.35
CA THR A 87 -16.42 -5.46 -7.72
C THR A 87 -16.25 -4.13 -8.46
N PRO A 88 -16.28 -2.98 -7.77
CA PRO A 88 -16.05 -1.68 -8.39
C PRO A 88 -14.69 -1.63 -9.11
N GLU A 89 -14.66 -0.92 -10.24
CA GLU A 89 -13.40 -0.54 -10.87
C GLU A 89 -12.59 0.37 -9.94
N LEU A 90 -11.27 0.21 -9.97
CA LEU A 90 -10.37 0.99 -9.13
C LEU A 90 -10.26 2.43 -9.66
N ASN A 91 -10.56 3.41 -8.80
CA ASN A 91 -10.46 4.84 -9.07
C ASN A 91 -9.19 5.39 -8.39
N LEU A 92 -8.07 5.36 -9.11
CA LEU A 92 -6.74 5.57 -8.54
C LEU A 92 -6.17 6.96 -8.87
N GLY A 93 -6.06 7.79 -7.84
CA GLY A 93 -5.47 9.12 -7.88
C GLY A 93 -3.94 9.14 -7.87
N LYS A 94 -3.37 10.26 -7.40
CA LYS A 94 -1.92 10.49 -7.24
C LYS A 94 -1.45 10.39 -5.79
N ASP A 95 -2.38 10.19 -4.84
CA ASP A 95 -2.04 9.99 -3.43
C ASP A 95 -1.31 8.66 -3.23
N LEU A 96 -0.64 8.53 -2.08
CA LEU A 96 0.19 7.37 -1.78
C LEU A 96 -0.58 6.04 -1.79
N ALA A 97 -1.83 6.02 -1.32
CA ALA A 97 -2.65 4.80 -1.32
C ALA A 97 -2.91 4.34 -2.76
N SER A 98 -3.28 5.29 -3.63
CA SER A 98 -3.47 5.05 -5.06
C SER A 98 -2.21 4.56 -5.76
N LEU A 99 -1.04 5.12 -5.45
CA LEU A 99 0.24 4.69 -6.03
C LEU A 99 0.61 3.26 -5.63
N ILE A 100 0.41 2.92 -4.36
CA ILE A 100 0.62 1.56 -3.86
C ILE A 100 -0.31 0.58 -4.59
N VAL A 101 -1.59 0.93 -4.74
CA VAL A 101 -2.55 0.06 -5.44
C VAL A 101 -2.25 -0.05 -6.94
N LYS A 102 -1.80 1.01 -7.61
CA LYS A 102 -1.30 0.95 -9.00
C LYS A 102 -0.11 0.00 -9.13
N TYR A 103 0.82 0.05 -8.18
CA TYR A 103 1.95 -0.88 -8.16
C TYR A 103 1.48 -2.31 -7.99
N MET A 104 0.59 -2.56 -7.03
CA MET A 104 -0.03 -3.89 -6.83
C MET A 104 -0.73 -4.40 -8.10
N GLN A 105 -1.49 -3.54 -8.80
CA GLN A 105 -2.12 -3.89 -10.08
C GLN A 105 -1.07 -4.26 -11.14
N SER A 106 0.00 -3.46 -11.27
CA SER A 106 1.05 -3.70 -12.26
C SER A 106 1.82 -5.01 -12.06
N LYS A 107 1.84 -5.51 -10.83
CA LYS A 107 2.45 -6.80 -10.46
C LYS A 107 1.44 -7.95 -10.41
N SER A 108 0.18 -7.70 -10.79
CA SER A 108 -0.93 -8.66 -10.71
C SER A 108 -1.12 -9.25 -9.30
N TYR A 109 -0.93 -8.43 -8.27
CA TYR A 109 -1.18 -8.83 -6.88
C TYR A 109 -2.66 -8.82 -6.56
N GLU A 110 -3.03 -9.61 -5.55
CA GLU A 110 -4.39 -9.64 -5.01
C GLU A 110 -4.69 -8.30 -4.34
N ILE A 111 -5.79 -7.65 -4.75
CA ILE A 111 -6.23 -6.36 -4.22
C ILE A 111 -7.61 -6.55 -3.61
N PHE A 112 -7.67 -6.43 -2.29
CA PHE A 112 -8.92 -6.59 -1.56
C PHE A 112 -9.70 -5.29 -1.50
N GLN A 113 -10.97 -5.35 -1.87
CA GLN A 113 -11.89 -4.22 -1.86
C GLN A 113 -13.10 -4.52 -0.97
N GLY A 114 -13.63 -3.48 -0.33
CA GLY A 114 -14.84 -3.58 0.50
C GLY A 114 -14.65 -3.14 1.94
N ILE A 115 -15.75 -3.18 2.68
CA ILE A 115 -15.78 -2.75 4.07
C ILE A 115 -14.97 -3.73 4.92
N ARG A 116 -13.95 -3.19 5.59
CA ARG A 116 -12.97 -3.91 6.41
C ARG A 116 -12.37 -5.12 5.71
N GLN A 117 -12.07 -4.97 4.42
CA GLN A 117 -11.22 -5.90 3.69
C GLN A 117 -9.88 -5.19 3.46
N TYR A 118 -8.92 -5.49 4.32
CA TYR A 118 -7.70 -4.71 4.41
C TYR A 118 -6.57 -5.29 3.55
N ASN A 119 -5.72 -4.39 3.06
CA ASN A 119 -4.46 -4.71 2.40
C ASN A 119 -3.33 -4.26 3.34
N ILE A 120 -2.55 -5.22 3.88
CA ILE A 120 -1.37 -4.90 4.68
C ILE A 120 -0.20 -4.68 3.71
N VAL A 121 0.44 -3.52 3.80
CA VAL A 121 1.55 -3.15 2.91
C VAL A 121 2.72 -2.66 3.74
N TYR A 122 3.92 -3.13 3.41
CA TYR A 122 5.16 -2.55 3.87
C TYR A 122 5.86 -1.88 2.69
N VAL A 123 6.36 -0.67 2.92
CA VAL A 123 7.15 0.07 1.94
C VAL A 123 8.53 0.34 2.51
N GLU A 124 9.54 -0.21 1.86
CA GLU A 124 10.96 -0.04 2.21
C GLU A 124 11.44 1.37 1.80
N GLY A 125 12.21 2.02 2.67
CA GLY A 125 12.88 3.30 2.38
C GLY A 125 11.93 4.50 2.24
N MET A 126 10.85 4.55 3.01
CA MET A 126 9.80 5.58 2.87
C MET A 126 9.43 6.29 4.19
N ASN A 127 9.24 7.60 4.12
CA ASN A 127 8.75 8.45 5.21
C ASN A 127 7.22 8.42 5.31
N ALA A 128 6.69 8.93 6.42
CA ALA A 128 5.24 8.94 6.67
C ALA A 128 4.43 9.75 5.64
N ASP A 129 5.06 10.76 5.03
CA ASP A 129 4.48 11.63 3.99
C ASP A 129 4.57 11.03 2.57
N GLY A 130 5.15 9.83 2.43
CA GLY A 130 5.33 9.15 1.15
C GLY A 130 6.62 9.53 0.41
N THR A 131 7.46 10.41 0.95
CA THR A 131 8.78 10.70 0.37
C THR A 131 9.77 9.58 0.66
N LEU A 132 10.78 9.40 -0.20
CA LEU A 132 11.85 8.44 0.05
C LEU A 132 12.83 8.96 1.10
N ASN A 133 13.44 8.04 1.84
CA ASN A 133 14.60 8.32 2.69
C ASN A 133 15.85 7.59 2.17
N SER A 134 16.96 7.69 2.90
CA SER A 134 18.26 7.12 2.48
C SER A 134 18.32 5.59 2.54
N ASP A 135 17.25 4.95 3.01
CA ASP A 135 17.17 3.52 3.24
C ASP A 135 18.35 2.94 4.06
N ALA A 136 18.67 3.61 5.17
CA ALA A 136 19.85 3.26 5.96
C ALA A 136 19.62 1.95 6.75
N PRO A 137 20.55 0.98 6.69
CA PRO A 137 20.36 -0.30 7.36
C PRO A 137 20.32 -0.12 8.88
N ASN A 138 19.56 -0.99 9.56
CA ASN A 138 19.37 -0.98 11.02
C ASN A 138 18.54 0.20 11.56
N TYR A 139 17.67 0.78 10.72
CA TYR A 139 16.71 1.83 11.11
C TYR A 139 15.27 1.33 11.01
N PHE A 140 14.35 2.00 11.70
CA PHE A 140 12.90 1.87 11.52
C PHE A 140 12.38 2.90 10.52
N ASN A 141 13.02 2.93 9.35
CA ASN A 141 12.84 3.89 8.27
C ASN A 141 11.89 3.39 7.16
N ASP A 142 11.19 2.29 7.40
CA ASP A 142 10.16 1.77 6.53
C ASP A 142 8.78 2.11 7.07
N ARG A 143 7.75 1.87 6.25
CA ARG A 143 6.36 2.06 6.65
C ARG A 143 5.62 0.74 6.68
N ARG A 144 4.90 0.48 7.77
CA ARG A 144 3.80 -0.49 7.82
C ARG A 144 2.50 0.26 7.63
N MET A 145 1.74 -0.11 6.61
CA MET A 145 0.46 0.52 6.29
C MET A 145 -0.66 -0.50 6.21
N VAL A 146 -1.88 -0.03 6.45
CA VAL A 146 -3.12 -0.75 6.19
C VAL A 146 -3.97 0.10 5.25
N ILE A 147 -4.32 -0.45 4.10
CA ILE A 147 -5.12 0.21 3.07
C ILE A 147 -6.48 -0.46 2.99
N GLN A 148 -7.54 0.35 3.01
CA GLN A 148 -8.90 -0.06 2.70
C GLN A 148 -9.33 0.57 1.38
N ILE A 149 -10.02 -0.20 0.55
CA ILE A 149 -10.53 0.28 -0.74
C ILE A 149 -12.05 0.22 -0.70
N LEU A 150 -12.69 1.38 -0.77
CA LEU A 150 -14.14 1.53 -0.80
C LEU A 150 -14.55 2.15 -2.13
N ASP A 151 -15.43 1.47 -2.86
CA ASP A 151 -15.92 1.95 -4.16
C ASP A 151 -14.79 2.33 -5.12
N GLY A 152 -13.78 1.47 -5.20
CA GLY A 152 -12.61 1.68 -6.03
C GLY A 152 -11.60 2.69 -5.50
N VAL A 153 -11.91 3.45 -4.44
CA VAL A 153 -11.05 4.50 -3.89
C VAL A 153 -10.24 3.96 -2.71
N PRO A 154 -8.90 3.92 -2.82
CA PRO A 154 -8.04 3.46 -1.73
C PRO A 154 -7.79 4.57 -0.70
N ALA A 155 -7.71 4.18 0.57
CA ALA A 155 -7.32 5.05 1.67
C ALA A 155 -6.38 4.32 2.64
N ILE A 156 -5.30 4.98 3.04
CA ILE A 156 -4.44 4.52 4.14
C ILE A 156 -5.17 4.82 5.45
N ILE A 157 -5.55 3.78 6.17
CA ILE A 157 -6.29 3.87 7.45
C ILE A 157 -5.40 3.52 8.66
N GLY A 158 -4.14 3.18 8.40
CA GLY A 158 -3.10 2.99 9.42
C GLY A 158 -1.72 3.12 8.80
N ASN A 159 -0.80 3.81 9.46
CA ASN A 159 0.54 4.09 8.96
C ASN A 159 1.53 4.23 10.13
N TRP A 160 2.45 3.27 10.29
CA TRP A 160 3.40 3.21 11.40
C TRP A 160 4.84 3.08 10.92
N GLU A 161 5.78 3.59 11.73
CA GLU A 161 7.22 3.31 11.58
C GLU A 161 7.47 1.82 11.71
N ALA A 162 8.27 1.29 10.80
CA ALA A 162 8.60 -0.12 10.74
C ALA A 162 9.99 -0.34 10.14
N THR A 163 10.39 -1.60 10.11
CA THR A 163 11.48 -2.10 9.29
C THR A 163 11.05 -3.42 8.64
N THR A 164 11.50 -3.64 7.42
CA THR A 164 11.38 -4.89 6.67
C THR A 164 12.72 -5.62 6.60
N GLU A 165 13.73 -5.10 7.29
CA GLU A 165 15.10 -5.55 7.26
C GLU A 165 15.53 -6.22 8.59
N PRO A 166 16.55 -7.07 8.56
CA PRO A 166 17.25 -7.50 9.76
C PRO A 166 17.96 -6.34 10.47
N GLY A 167 17.97 -6.37 11.80
CA GLY A 167 18.86 -5.53 12.58
C GLY A 167 20.31 -5.99 12.49
N ASN A 168 21.25 -5.11 12.83
CA ASN A 168 22.69 -5.34 12.67
C ASN A 168 23.18 -6.62 13.39
N ARG A 169 22.56 -7.03 14.51
CA ARG A 169 22.88 -8.28 15.21
C ARG A 169 22.74 -9.47 14.28
N TYR A 170 21.64 -9.53 13.54
CA TYR A 170 21.30 -10.67 12.70
C TYR A 170 21.91 -10.59 11.31
N THR A 171 22.20 -9.39 10.80
CA THR A 171 23.06 -9.27 9.61
C THR A 171 24.47 -9.77 9.91
N GLN A 172 25.04 -9.39 11.05
CA GLN A 172 26.41 -9.75 11.40
C GLN A 172 26.54 -11.19 11.92
N ARG A 173 25.52 -11.71 12.60
CA ARG A 173 25.45 -13.07 13.14
C ARG A 173 24.12 -13.70 12.74
N PRO A 174 23.98 -14.13 11.48
CA PRO A 174 22.72 -14.66 10.97
C PRO A 174 22.34 -15.98 11.65
N MET A 175 21.03 -16.20 11.78
CA MET A 175 20.49 -17.45 12.31
C MET A 175 20.67 -18.63 11.36
N ASN A 176 20.99 -18.35 10.09
CA ASN A 176 21.25 -19.34 9.06
C ASN A 176 22.64 -19.09 8.48
N ALA A 177 23.44 -20.16 8.30
CA ALA A 177 24.79 -20.08 7.76
C ALA A 177 24.85 -19.49 6.34
N ALA A 178 23.74 -19.53 5.59
CA ALA A 178 23.62 -18.94 4.28
C ALA A 178 23.48 -17.41 4.31
N GLY A 179 23.26 -16.77 5.45
CA GLY A 179 23.12 -15.32 5.55
C GLY A 179 21.82 -14.85 6.21
N ALA A 180 21.72 -13.54 6.42
CA ALA A 180 20.55 -12.91 7.03
C ALA A 180 19.35 -12.95 6.06
N ALA A 181 18.14 -13.09 6.61
CA ALA A 181 16.94 -13.20 5.80
C ALA A 181 16.40 -11.82 5.43
N ARG A 182 16.29 -11.51 4.14
CA ARG A 182 15.62 -10.30 3.63
C ARG A 182 14.47 -10.74 2.74
N ILE A 183 13.22 -10.53 3.17
CA ILE A 183 12.04 -10.96 2.41
C ILE A 183 12.10 -10.40 0.99
N LYS A 184 12.03 -11.24 -0.03
CA LYS A 184 12.01 -10.77 -1.42
C LYS A 184 10.78 -9.85 -1.60
N PHE A 185 10.94 -8.74 -2.33
CA PHE A 185 9.79 -7.90 -2.68
C PHE A 185 8.71 -8.74 -3.38
N GLY A 186 7.46 -8.57 -2.95
CA GLY A 186 6.41 -9.52 -3.30
C GLY A 186 5.17 -9.38 -2.45
N GLN A 187 4.13 -10.14 -2.81
CA GLN A 187 2.96 -10.36 -1.97
C GLN A 187 2.94 -11.80 -1.49
N TYR A 188 2.70 -11.99 -0.19
CA TYR A 188 2.70 -13.29 0.46
C TYR A 188 1.43 -13.50 1.27
N LYS A 189 0.82 -14.68 1.15
CA LYS A 189 -0.25 -15.18 2.01
C LYS A 189 0.38 -16.12 3.04
N ALA A 190 0.83 -15.59 4.18
CA ALA A 190 1.69 -16.36 5.08
C ALA A 190 1.36 -16.27 6.57
N TRP A 191 0.54 -15.30 7.02
CA TRP A 191 0.45 -14.98 8.44
C TRP A 191 -0.94 -15.20 9.04
N ARG A 192 -0.99 -15.69 10.28
CA ARG A 192 -2.22 -15.75 11.10
C ARG A 192 -2.03 -14.97 12.39
N VAL A 193 -3.11 -14.53 13.01
CA VAL A 193 -3.05 -13.97 14.37
C VAL A 193 -2.59 -15.06 15.35
N GLY A 194 -1.60 -14.76 16.18
CA GLY A 194 -1.08 -15.70 17.18
C GLY A 194 -0.12 -15.05 18.17
N PRO A 195 0.29 -15.78 19.22
CA PRO A 195 1.23 -15.28 20.23
C PRO A 195 2.67 -15.25 19.69
N HIS A 196 3.45 -14.26 20.08
CA HIS A 196 4.85 -14.09 19.71
C HIS A 196 5.72 -13.61 20.89
N GLY A 197 6.98 -14.09 20.90
CA GLY A 197 8.05 -13.58 21.77
C GLY A 197 7.97 -14.00 23.24
N SER A 198 9.06 -13.74 23.97
CA SER A 198 9.16 -13.90 25.43
C SER A 198 8.42 -12.78 26.18
N ASP A 199 8.55 -11.54 25.72
CA ASP A 199 7.61 -10.45 26.01
C ASP A 199 6.30 -10.75 25.28
N ARG A 200 5.51 -11.67 25.81
CA ARG A 200 4.43 -12.35 25.09
C ARG A 200 3.36 -11.36 24.63
N HIS A 201 3.11 -11.32 23.33
CA HIS A 201 2.08 -10.46 22.73
C HIS A 201 1.44 -11.10 21.51
N GLU A 202 0.32 -10.54 21.08
CA GLU A 202 -0.34 -10.94 19.83
C GLU A 202 0.38 -10.31 18.64
N ALA A 203 0.56 -11.09 17.58
CA ALA A 203 1.26 -10.71 16.36
C ALA A 203 0.66 -11.45 15.15
N LEU A 204 1.13 -11.10 13.95
CA LEU A 204 0.91 -11.93 12.76
C LEU A 204 2.05 -12.94 12.63
N VAL A 205 1.80 -14.21 12.94
CA VAL A 205 2.80 -15.27 12.96
C VAL A 205 2.82 -16.07 11.65
N GLN A 206 4.01 -16.44 11.17
CA GLN A 206 4.17 -17.15 9.90
C GLN A 206 3.76 -18.63 10.01
N THR A 207 2.46 -18.90 10.02
CA THR A 207 1.90 -20.27 10.10
C THR A 207 1.00 -20.61 8.93
N GLY A 208 0.70 -19.64 8.06
CA GLY A 208 -0.26 -19.78 6.95
C GLY A 208 0.34 -20.07 5.58
N GLY A 209 1.64 -19.87 5.41
CA GLY A 209 2.32 -20.05 4.13
C GLY A 209 3.82 -19.77 4.21
N THR A 210 4.51 -20.12 3.14
CA THR A 210 5.95 -19.86 3.00
C THR A 210 6.20 -18.42 2.56
N VAL A 211 7.41 -17.94 2.85
CA VAL A 211 7.92 -16.68 2.30
C VAL A 211 9.22 -16.96 1.57
N THR A 212 9.53 -16.16 0.58
CA THR A 212 10.82 -16.18 -0.12
C THR A 212 11.70 -15.07 0.42
N VAL A 213 12.95 -15.39 0.74
CA VAL A 213 13.95 -14.43 1.22
C VAL A 213 15.19 -14.50 0.36
N HIS A 214 15.89 -13.39 0.24
CA HIS A 214 17.30 -13.36 -0.11
C HIS A 214 18.14 -13.62 1.14
N ARG A 215 19.22 -14.37 0.98
CA ARG A 215 20.16 -14.74 2.04
C ARG A 215 21.42 -13.90 1.93
N ASP A 216 21.45 -12.80 2.67
CA ASP A 216 22.55 -11.83 2.73
C ASP A 216 23.78 -12.45 3.41
N PHE A 217 24.56 -13.18 2.59
CA PHE A 217 25.76 -13.90 3.01
C PHE A 217 26.97 -12.98 3.09
N ASN A 218 27.06 -12.06 2.13
CA ASN A 218 28.19 -11.13 1.98
C ASN A 218 28.09 -9.92 2.93
N LYS A 219 26.95 -9.73 3.62
CA LYS A 219 26.70 -8.68 4.60
C LYS A 219 26.80 -7.28 3.99
N ASP A 220 26.40 -7.14 2.72
CA ASP A 220 26.36 -5.86 2.01
C ASP A 220 25.09 -5.06 2.29
N TYR A 221 24.18 -5.66 3.07
CA TYR A 221 22.88 -5.11 3.48
C TYR A 221 21.86 -4.98 2.35
N GLN A 222 22.17 -5.45 1.14
CA GLN A 222 21.26 -5.34 0.01
C GLN A 222 20.22 -6.46 0.04
N ARG A 223 18.99 -6.12 -0.34
CA ARG A 223 17.90 -7.09 -0.43
C ARG A 223 18.04 -8.01 -1.64
N THR A 224 18.60 -7.52 -2.74
CA THR A 224 18.63 -8.25 -4.03
C THR A 224 20.05 -8.64 -4.42
N GLY A 225 20.19 -9.68 -5.23
CA GLY A 225 21.50 -10.15 -5.73
C GLY A 225 21.95 -11.45 -5.07
N ASP A 226 21.47 -11.73 -3.85
CA ASP A 226 21.76 -12.97 -3.14
C ASP A 226 20.84 -14.13 -3.52
N LYS A 227 21.28 -15.33 -3.13
CA LYS A 227 20.54 -16.58 -3.31
C LYS A 227 19.17 -16.53 -2.63
N LEU A 228 18.17 -17.00 -3.37
CA LEU A 228 16.81 -17.15 -2.87
C LEU A 228 16.66 -18.41 -2.02
N ASP A 229 15.84 -18.31 -0.98
CA ASP A 229 15.43 -19.40 -0.12
C ASP A 229 13.93 -19.24 0.22
N THR A 230 13.15 -20.31 0.17
CA THR A 230 11.69 -20.26 0.38
C THR A 230 11.27 -21.31 1.40
N GLY A 231 10.54 -20.88 2.43
CA GLY A 231 10.14 -21.80 3.49
C GLY A 231 9.42 -21.13 4.67
N TYR A 232 9.28 -21.91 5.73
CA TYR A 232 8.82 -21.45 7.04
C TYR A 232 10.05 -21.08 7.88
N PHE A 233 10.22 -19.79 8.14
CA PHE A 233 11.39 -19.26 8.85
C PHE A 233 11.03 -18.66 10.21
N GLY A 234 9.73 -18.57 10.54
CA GLY A 234 9.26 -17.84 11.71
C GLY A 234 9.37 -16.33 11.54
N ILE A 235 9.28 -15.84 10.30
CA ILE A 235 9.30 -14.42 9.95
C ILE A 235 7.93 -13.82 10.30
N ASN A 236 7.82 -13.29 11.52
CA ASN A 236 6.56 -12.78 12.06
C ASN A 236 6.42 -11.28 11.79
N GLN A 237 5.21 -10.74 11.96
CA GLN A 237 4.97 -9.31 12.04
C GLN A 237 4.63 -8.89 13.47
N HIS A 238 5.57 -8.23 14.15
CA HIS A 238 5.52 -7.96 15.58
C HIS A 238 6.02 -6.55 15.92
N TRP A 239 6.16 -6.22 17.21
CA TRP A 239 6.72 -4.93 17.63
C TRP A 239 8.24 -4.93 17.76
N GLY A 240 8.84 -3.74 17.67
CA GLY A 240 10.28 -3.49 17.79
C GLY A 240 10.74 -3.20 19.20
N TYR A 241 9.94 -3.53 20.21
CA TYR A 241 10.25 -3.38 21.64
C TYR A 241 10.52 -1.93 22.08
N ASP A 242 9.99 -0.95 21.36
CA ASP A 242 10.23 0.49 21.57
C ASP A 242 11.72 0.87 21.47
N LEU A 243 12.50 0.11 20.68
CA LEU A 243 13.87 0.48 20.38
C LEU A 243 13.95 1.85 19.67
N PRO A 244 15.10 2.55 19.79
CA PRO A 244 15.31 3.82 19.10
C PRO A 244 15.10 3.69 17.58
N TYR A 245 14.59 4.75 16.95
CA TYR A 245 14.35 4.81 15.51
C TYR A 245 15.57 4.38 14.69
N ASN A 246 16.77 4.75 15.12
CA ASN A 246 18.04 4.46 14.44
C ASN A 246 18.72 3.16 14.88
N ASN A 247 18.00 2.26 15.57
CA ASN A 247 18.61 1.02 16.04
C ASN A 247 17.62 -0.15 16.17
N VAL A 248 17.48 -0.92 15.09
CA VAL A 248 16.70 -2.18 15.08
C VAL A 248 17.36 -3.26 15.94
N TYR A 249 18.69 -3.32 15.96
CA TYR A 249 19.53 -4.24 16.73
C TYR A 249 19.08 -5.71 16.68
N TYR A 250 18.38 -6.20 17.71
CA TYR A 250 17.87 -7.57 17.82
C TYR A 250 16.38 -7.70 17.51
N ALA A 251 15.68 -6.63 17.17
CA ALA A 251 14.24 -6.71 16.97
C ALA A 251 13.87 -7.52 15.72
N SER A 252 14.73 -7.60 14.71
CA SER A 252 14.42 -8.31 13.47
C SER A 252 15.55 -9.21 13.01
N ALA A 253 15.26 -10.49 12.80
CA ALA A 253 16.12 -11.43 12.07
C ALA A 253 15.71 -11.59 10.59
N GLY A 254 14.95 -10.64 10.06
CA GLY A 254 14.22 -10.73 8.79
C GLY A 254 12.70 -10.68 8.95
N CYS A 255 12.21 -10.35 10.14
CA CYS A 255 10.80 -10.11 10.46
C CYS A 255 10.32 -8.77 9.88
N LEU A 256 8.99 -8.60 9.82
CA LEU A 256 8.36 -7.31 9.52
C LEU A 256 8.00 -6.62 10.84
N VAL A 257 8.77 -5.61 11.25
CA VAL A 257 8.72 -5.13 12.64
C VAL A 257 8.24 -3.69 12.70
N GLY A 258 7.10 -3.45 13.35
CA GLY A 258 6.67 -2.08 13.66
C GLY A 258 7.34 -1.56 14.92
N ARG A 259 7.87 -0.34 14.93
CA ARG A 259 8.80 0.10 15.98
C ARG A 259 8.23 0.03 17.40
N THR A 260 7.07 0.64 17.63
CA THR A 260 6.53 0.81 18.99
C THR A 260 5.52 -0.27 19.38
N ARG A 261 5.45 -0.60 20.67
CA ARG A 261 4.43 -1.49 21.23
C ARG A 261 3.03 -0.91 21.03
N GLU A 262 2.88 0.38 21.25
CA GLU A 262 1.60 1.08 21.04
C GLU A 262 1.13 0.99 19.58
N GLY A 263 2.00 1.34 18.63
CA GLY A 263 1.67 1.27 17.20
C GLY A 263 1.36 -0.15 16.74
N HIS A 264 1.99 -1.17 17.34
CA HIS A 264 1.64 -2.56 17.09
C HIS A 264 0.28 -2.96 17.66
N ARG A 265 -0.08 -2.52 18.87
CA ARG A 265 -1.42 -2.76 19.43
C ARG A 265 -2.50 -2.10 18.58
N GLN A 266 -2.25 -0.88 18.08
CA GLN A 266 -3.15 -0.21 17.14
C GLN A 266 -3.29 -0.99 15.84
N PHE A 267 -2.17 -1.46 15.27
CA PHE A 267 -2.18 -2.31 14.07
C PHE A 267 -2.99 -3.60 14.28
N MET A 268 -2.72 -4.35 15.35
CA MET A 268 -3.44 -5.59 15.65
C MET A 268 -4.93 -5.35 15.90
N LYS A 269 -5.29 -4.29 16.64
CA LYS A 269 -6.67 -3.87 16.85
C LYS A 269 -7.37 -3.55 15.52
N LEU A 270 -6.67 -2.94 14.57
CA LEU A 270 -7.23 -2.61 13.26
C LEU A 270 -7.45 -3.86 12.41
N ILE A 271 -6.41 -4.67 12.17
CA ILE A 271 -6.51 -5.81 11.25
C ILE A 271 -7.44 -6.91 11.74
N LYS A 272 -7.70 -7.01 13.05
CA LYS A 272 -8.68 -7.97 13.61
C LYS A 272 -10.13 -7.58 13.38
N GLN A 273 -10.38 -6.37 12.90
CA GLN A 273 -11.69 -5.97 12.39
C GLN A 273 -11.87 -6.40 10.93
N ASP A 274 -10.87 -7.03 10.30
CA ASP A 274 -11.01 -7.53 8.93
C ASP A 274 -12.12 -8.56 8.88
N ARG A 275 -13.14 -8.35 8.03
CA ARG A 275 -14.30 -9.24 7.96
C ARG A 275 -13.91 -10.68 7.66
N ARG A 276 -12.84 -10.90 6.91
CA ARG A 276 -12.36 -12.26 6.57
C ARG A 276 -11.80 -12.97 7.80
N TYR A 277 -11.20 -12.21 8.71
CA TYR A 277 -10.77 -12.71 10.01
C TYR A 277 -11.94 -12.86 11.01
N GLU A 278 -12.91 -11.94 11.03
CA GLU A 278 -14.10 -12.07 11.86
C GLU A 278 -14.95 -13.31 11.48
N MET A 279 -15.02 -13.63 10.19
CA MET A 279 -15.67 -14.86 9.70
C MET A 279 -14.87 -16.13 10.01
N SER A 280 -13.55 -16.04 10.06
CA SER A 280 -12.68 -17.16 10.40
C SER A 280 -11.43 -16.67 11.10
N ASN A 281 -11.33 -16.95 12.41
CA ASN A 281 -10.15 -16.61 13.21
C ASN A 281 -8.85 -17.33 12.75
N ASN A 282 -8.96 -18.28 11.80
CA ASN A 282 -7.85 -18.96 11.14
C ASN A 282 -7.46 -18.34 9.78
N TYR A 283 -8.02 -17.16 9.45
CA TYR A 283 -7.72 -16.43 8.22
C TYR A 283 -6.21 -16.17 8.07
N VAL A 284 -5.70 -16.43 6.85
CA VAL A 284 -4.31 -16.16 6.49
C VAL A 284 -4.23 -14.80 5.83
N PHE A 285 -3.65 -13.84 6.54
CA PHE A 285 -3.40 -12.50 6.06
C PHE A 285 -2.36 -12.48 4.94
N TYR A 286 -2.63 -11.62 3.98
CA TYR A 286 -1.69 -11.23 2.95
C TYR A 286 -0.90 -10.01 3.44
N ALA A 287 0.38 -9.95 3.09
CA ALA A 287 1.15 -8.72 3.17
C ALA A 287 1.96 -8.52 1.89
N THR A 288 1.99 -7.28 1.42
CA THR A 288 2.78 -6.86 0.27
C THR A 288 4.01 -6.10 0.76
N ILE A 289 5.21 -6.48 0.30
CA ILE A 289 6.46 -5.79 0.59
C ILE A 289 6.90 -5.11 -0.71
N VAL A 290 7.04 -3.79 -0.65
CA VAL A 290 7.23 -2.94 -1.82
C VAL A 290 8.53 -2.14 -1.70
N PRO A 291 9.35 -2.05 -2.76
CA PRO A 291 10.45 -1.10 -2.82
C PRO A 291 9.90 0.32 -2.96
N GLY A 292 10.24 1.23 -2.05
CA GLY A 292 9.79 2.63 -2.13
C GLY A 292 10.18 3.30 -3.45
N ASP A 293 11.37 3.01 -3.98
CA ASP A 293 11.87 3.59 -5.22
C ASP A 293 11.07 3.15 -6.46
N GLU A 294 10.46 1.96 -6.46
CA GLU A 294 9.55 1.51 -7.53
C GLU A 294 8.17 2.18 -7.48
N LEU A 295 7.69 2.60 -6.30
CA LEU A 295 6.44 3.36 -6.19
C LEU A 295 6.53 4.72 -6.88
N ASN A 296 7.68 5.39 -6.77
CA ASN A 296 7.93 6.66 -7.47
C ASN A 296 7.95 6.49 -9.00
N LYS A 297 8.33 5.32 -9.52
CA LYS A 297 8.27 5.00 -10.96
C LYS A 297 6.81 4.79 -11.43
N THR A 298 5.91 4.45 -10.51
CA THR A 298 4.48 4.14 -10.76
C THR A 298 3.57 5.39 -10.75
N GLN A 299 4.12 6.58 -10.47
CA GLN A 299 3.47 7.90 -10.64
C GLN A 299 3.03 8.22 -12.09
N GLY A 300 3.24 7.28 -13.02
CA GLY A 300 3.00 7.47 -14.43
C GLY A 300 4.19 8.12 -15.08
N SER A 301 4.46 7.67 -16.29
CA SER A 301 5.37 8.25 -17.29
C SER A 301 4.94 9.65 -17.72
N SER A 302 4.81 10.56 -16.77
CA SER A 302 5.43 11.87 -16.86
C SER A 302 6.36 11.93 -15.66
N VAL A 303 7.58 11.39 -15.83
CA VAL A 303 8.69 12.03 -15.13
C VAL A 303 8.51 13.50 -15.50
N SER A 304 8.12 14.34 -14.55
CA SER A 304 8.53 15.73 -14.62
C SER A 304 10.04 15.63 -14.60
N LEU A 305 10.60 15.45 -15.80
CA LEU A 305 12.02 15.46 -16.07
C LEU A 305 12.36 16.86 -15.69
N GLN A 306 12.78 16.98 -14.43
CA GLN A 306 12.95 18.24 -13.76
C GLN A 306 13.79 19.05 -14.73
N LEU A 307 13.21 20.14 -15.23
CA LEU A 307 13.92 21.01 -16.15
C LEU A 307 15.02 21.61 -15.31
N VAL A 308 16.19 21.00 -15.36
CA VAL A 308 17.34 21.44 -14.58
C VAL A 308 18.20 22.31 -15.47
N GLN A 309 18.50 23.47 -14.94
CA GLN A 309 19.26 24.53 -15.57
C GLN A 309 20.22 25.12 -14.55
N GLU A 310 21.06 26.03 -14.99
CA GLU A 310 21.96 26.78 -14.12
C GLU A 310 21.24 27.31 -12.86
N GLY A 311 21.84 27.05 -11.69
CA GLY A 311 21.26 27.36 -10.38
C GLY A 311 20.48 26.21 -9.74
N SER A 312 20.22 25.11 -10.45
CA SER A 312 19.63 23.90 -9.85
C SER A 312 20.63 23.17 -8.96
N SER A 313 20.17 22.49 -7.91
CA SER A 313 21.04 21.67 -7.05
C SER A 313 20.31 20.44 -6.51
N GLY A 314 21.07 19.40 -6.15
CA GLY A 314 20.57 18.19 -5.50
C GLY A 314 21.04 16.89 -6.16
N PRO A 315 20.60 15.72 -5.67
CA PRO A 315 21.08 14.42 -6.12
C PRO A 315 20.90 14.15 -7.63
N VAL A 316 19.86 14.75 -8.24
CA VAL A 316 19.62 14.66 -9.68
C VAL A 316 20.72 15.34 -10.51
N ILE A 317 21.31 16.41 -9.98
CA ILE A 317 22.44 17.11 -10.62
C ILE A 317 23.72 16.30 -10.51
N GLU A 318 23.93 15.63 -9.38
CA GLU A 318 25.08 14.75 -9.20
C GLU A 318 25.06 13.58 -10.21
N GLN A 319 23.88 13.01 -10.44
CA GLN A 319 23.67 11.97 -11.46
C GLN A 319 23.91 12.50 -12.88
N LEU A 320 23.40 13.70 -13.19
CA LEU A 320 23.67 14.39 -14.46
C LEU A 320 25.17 14.60 -14.68
N GLN A 321 25.88 15.14 -13.69
CA GLN A 321 27.33 15.39 -13.77
C GLN A 321 28.11 14.09 -13.97
N LYS A 322 27.80 13.02 -13.22
CA LYS A 322 28.40 11.69 -13.43
C LYS A 322 28.19 11.20 -14.86
N ARG A 323 26.96 11.25 -15.36
CA ARG A 323 26.63 10.75 -16.70
C ARG A 323 27.26 11.59 -17.82
N LEU A 324 27.31 12.91 -17.67
CA LEU A 324 28.02 13.78 -18.62
C LEU A 324 29.50 13.40 -18.70
N LYS A 325 30.15 13.21 -17.54
CA LYS A 325 31.54 12.78 -17.47
C LYS A 325 31.77 11.40 -18.10
N GLU A 326 30.89 10.44 -17.84
CA GLU A 326 30.90 9.11 -18.48
C GLU A 326 30.77 9.20 -20.01
N LYS A 327 29.98 10.15 -20.51
CA LYS A 327 29.77 10.41 -21.93
C LYS A 327 30.88 11.25 -22.57
N GLY A 328 31.92 11.63 -21.82
CA GLY A 328 33.07 12.39 -22.30
C GLY A 328 32.91 13.91 -22.24
N PHE A 329 31.86 14.43 -21.59
CA PHE A 329 31.60 15.86 -21.42
C PHE A 329 31.93 16.26 -19.98
N ASN A 330 32.96 17.09 -19.77
CA ASN A 330 33.42 17.43 -18.42
C ASN A 330 32.53 18.49 -17.75
N PRO A 331 31.73 18.16 -16.71
CA PRO A 331 30.85 19.12 -16.05
C PRO A 331 31.55 19.93 -14.94
N GLY A 332 32.85 19.69 -14.70
CA GLY A 332 33.57 20.19 -13.53
C GLY A 332 33.47 19.21 -12.35
N ALA A 333 33.31 19.75 -11.13
CA ALA A 333 33.12 18.96 -9.93
C ALA A 333 31.78 18.20 -9.99
N ILE A 334 31.74 17.01 -9.39
CA ILE A 334 30.52 16.24 -9.20
C ILE A 334 30.05 16.53 -7.76
N ASP A 335 29.41 17.68 -7.60
CA ASP A 335 29.04 18.28 -6.32
C ASP A 335 27.52 18.44 -6.15
N GLY A 336 26.75 18.03 -7.16
CA GLY A 336 25.30 18.20 -7.17
C GLY A 336 24.85 19.65 -7.36
N VAL A 337 25.70 20.56 -7.83
CA VAL A 337 25.38 21.96 -8.13
C VAL A 337 25.49 22.25 -9.62
N PHE A 338 24.40 22.71 -10.23
CA PHE A 338 24.36 23.02 -11.65
C PHE A 338 24.93 24.43 -11.87
N GLY A 339 26.27 24.52 -11.85
CA GLY A 339 27.01 25.73 -12.17
C GLY A 339 27.36 25.87 -13.66
N LEU A 340 28.15 26.90 -13.98
CA LEU A 340 28.60 27.21 -15.34
C LEU A 340 29.30 26.02 -16.02
N GLY A 341 30.14 25.27 -15.30
CA GLY A 341 30.82 24.09 -15.83
C GLY A 341 29.85 22.99 -16.27
N THR A 342 28.80 22.74 -15.48
CA THR A 342 27.76 21.75 -15.84
C THR A 342 26.93 22.23 -17.03
N LYS A 343 26.62 23.53 -17.12
CA LYS A 343 25.92 24.11 -18.27
C LYS A 343 26.66 23.93 -19.58
N GLU A 344 27.95 24.25 -19.61
CA GLU A 344 28.76 24.11 -20.83
C GLU A 344 28.93 22.63 -21.25
N ALA A 345 29.01 21.72 -20.28
CA ALA A 345 28.99 20.28 -20.56
C ALA A 345 27.65 19.81 -21.16
N VAL A 346 26.52 20.30 -20.65
CA VAL A 346 25.18 20.02 -21.20
C VAL A 346 25.06 20.54 -22.63
N ARG A 347 25.47 21.79 -22.90
CA ARG A 347 25.44 22.37 -24.26
C ARG A 347 26.28 21.57 -25.25
N SER A 348 27.47 21.16 -24.82
CA SER A 348 28.37 20.34 -25.62
C SER A 348 27.76 18.97 -25.92
N PHE A 349 27.15 18.33 -24.91
CA PHE A 349 26.43 17.07 -25.06
C PHE A 349 25.24 17.20 -26.01
N GLN A 350 24.41 18.24 -25.85
CA GLN A 350 23.26 18.51 -26.72
C GLN A 350 23.70 18.68 -28.17
N LYS A 351 24.71 19.50 -28.42
CA LYS A 351 25.27 19.72 -29.77
C LYS A 351 25.77 18.41 -30.40
N ALA A 352 26.49 17.59 -29.62
CA ALA A 352 27.01 16.30 -30.11
C ALA A 352 25.91 15.27 -30.44
N ASN A 353 24.72 15.42 -29.84
CA ASN A 353 23.58 14.51 -30.03
C ASN A 353 22.46 15.10 -30.91
N GLY A 354 22.73 16.21 -31.63
CA GLY A 354 21.76 16.83 -32.53
C GLY A 354 20.56 17.46 -31.81
N LEU A 355 20.71 17.85 -30.54
CA LEU A 355 19.71 18.56 -29.76
C LEU A 355 19.98 20.07 -29.79
N GLU A 356 18.96 20.86 -29.45
CA GLU A 356 19.12 22.30 -29.22
C GLU A 356 20.08 22.53 -28.04
N ALA A 357 21.16 23.29 -28.26
CA ALA A 357 22.22 23.52 -27.28
C ALA A 357 21.91 24.72 -26.35
N ASP A 358 20.76 24.67 -25.70
CA ASP A 358 20.25 25.70 -24.77
C ASP A 358 20.87 25.61 -23.37
N GLY A 359 21.55 24.50 -23.04
CA GLY A 359 22.14 24.27 -21.73
C GLY A 359 21.12 23.89 -20.66
N VAL A 360 19.89 23.55 -21.07
CA VAL A 360 18.77 23.16 -20.22
C VAL A 360 18.50 21.68 -20.41
N VAL A 361 18.47 20.92 -19.31
CA VAL A 361 18.24 19.48 -19.37
C VAL A 361 16.75 19.20 -19.28
N GLY A 362 16.08 19.33 -20.42
CA GLY A 362 14.71 18.89 -20.63
C GLY A 362 14.61 17.41 -21.05
N GLN A 363 13.40 16.96 -21.37
CA GLN A 363 13.10 15.55 -21.66
C GLN A 363 14.00 14.91 -22.72
N LYS A 364 14.24 15.62 -23.82
CA LYS A 364 15.07 15.12 -24.93
C LYS A 364 16.51 14.90 -24.49
N THR A 365 17.05 15.81 -23.66
CA THR A 365 18.42 15.73 -23.14
C THR A 365 18.57 14.56 -22.17
N TRP A 366 17.62 14.37 -21.25
CA TRP A 366 17.62 13.22 -20.33
C TRP A 366 17.57 11.87 -21.04
N LYS A 367 16.74 11.77 -22.08
CA LYS A 367 16.64 10.57 -22.91
C LYS A 367 17.94 10.27 -23.64
N ALA A 368 18.56 11.28 -24.24
CA ALA A 368 19.85 11.11 -24.88
C ALA A 368 20.96 10.70 -23.89
N LEU A 369 20.89 11.16 -22.64
CA LEU A 369 21.81 10.77 -21.57
C LEU A 369 21.58 9.33 -21.08
N GLY A 370 20.43 8.71 -21.38
CA GLY A 370 20.03 7.40 -20.85
C GLY A 370 19.65 7.46 -19.37
N LEU A 371 18.99 8.54 -18.96
CA LEU A 371 18.57 8.82 -17.59
C LEU A 371 17.04 9.06 -17.47
N SER A 372 16.26 8.69 -18.49
CA SER A 372 14.79 8.83 -18.52
C SER A 372 14.09 7.56 -18.98
#